data_AF-A0A3E3JYP1-F1
#
_entry.id   AF-A0A3E3JYP1-F1
#
_cell.length_a   1.000
_cell.length_b   1.000
_cell.length_c   1.000
_cell.angle_alpha   90.00
_cell.angle_beta   90.00
_cell.angle_gamma   90.00
#
_symmetry.space_group_name_H-M   'P 1'
#
loop_
_entity.id
_entity.type
_entity.pdbx_description
1 polymer ?
#
loop_
_entity_poly.entity_id
_entity_poly.type
_entity_poly.pdbx_seq_one_letter_code
_entity_poly.pdbx_strand_id
1 'polypeptide(L)' 'MDIKPFNEFIKSLTEEDRDYINECEDSINIDTSDPNFMENIAGYISSRGFGMSLRLLQMYHEWISEQL' A
#
# COMPACT_ATOMS: atom_id res chain seq x y z
N MET A 1 -14.42 4.06 -25.85
CA MET A 1 -14.46 4.39 -24.42
C MET A 1 -13.35 5.37 -24.14
N ASP A 2 -13.64 6.47 -23.45
CA ASP A 2 -12.64 7.43 -23.01
C ASP A 2 -12.23 7.04 -21.58
N ILE A 3 -11.19 6.21 -21.47
CA ILE A 3 -10.70 5.71 -20.17
C ILE A 3 -9.96 6.86 -19.49
N LYS A 4 -10.39 7.23 -18.28
CA LYS A 4 -9.74 8.29 -17.51
C LYS A 4 -8.31 7.88 -17.16
N PRO A 5 -7.35 8.81 -17.17
CA PRO A 5 -5.95 8.51 -16.87
C PRO A 5 -5.76 8.19 -15.38
N PHE A 6 -4.68 7.48 -15.05
CA PHE A 6 -4.31 7.10 -13.68
C PHE A 6 -4.26 8.29 -12.69
N ASN A 7 -3.90 9.49 -13.15
CA ASN A 7 -3.89 10.68 -12.30
C ASN A 7 -5.28 11.05 -11.77
N GLU A 8 -6.35 10.73 -12.49
CA GLU A 8 -7.72 10.95 -12.01
C GLU A 8 -8.10 9.94 -10.91
N PHE A 9 -7.61 8.70 -10.99
CA PHE A 9 -7.74 7.73 -9.91
C PHE A 9 -7.04 8.21 -8.63
N ILE A 10 -5.81 8.71 -8.72
CA ILE A 10 -5.09 9.24 -7.55
C ILE A 10 -5.84 10.39 -6.88
N LYS A 11 -6.53 11.23 -7.66
CA LYS A 11 -7.36 12.33 -7.13
C LYS A 11 -8.68 11.85 -6.53
N SER A 12 -9.21 10.71 -6.98
CA SER A 12 -10.46 10.16 -6.43
C SER A 12 -10.28 9.47 -5.08
N LEU A 13 -9.05 9.13 -4.69
CA LEU A 13 -8.76 8.50 -3.40
C LEU A 13 -9.14 9.42 -2.23
N THR A 14 -10.06 8.93 -1.41
CA THR A 14 -10.51 9.55 -0.16
C THR A 14 -9.49 9.37 0.96
N GLU A 15 -9.77 9.94 2.14
CA GLU A 15 -8.97 9.70 3.35
C GLU A 15 -9.11 8.25 3.83
N GLU A 16 -10.32 7.69 3.80
CA GLU A 16 -10.59 6.28 4.15
C GLU A 16 -9.82 5.32 3.25
N ASP A 17 -9.75 5.61 1.94
CA ASP A 17 -8.97 4.81 0.99
C ASP A 17 -7.47 4.82 1.33
N ARG A 18 -6.95 5.98 1.73
CA ARG A 18 -5.55 6.13 2.13
C ARG A 18 -5.28 5.38 3.43
N ASP A 19 -6.20 5.44 4.38
CA ASP A 19 -6.09 4.69 5.64
C ASP A 19 -6.09 3.19 5.38
N TYR A 20 -6.99 2.70 4.51
CA TYR A 20 -7.01 1.30 4.09
C TYR A 20 -5.70 0.89 3.38
N ILE A 21 -5.20 1.70 2.45
CA ILE A 21 -3.92 1.41 1.76
C ILE A 21 -2.78 1.30 2.79
N ASN A 22 -2.74 2.24 3.75
CA ASN A 22 -1.72 2.32 4.79
C ASN A 22 -1.93 1.33 5.95
N GLU A 23 -3.05 0.60 5.99
CA GLU A 23 -3.40 -0.28 7.10
C GLU A 23 -2.31 -1.31 7.37
N CYS A 24 -1.93 -1.42 8.65
CA CYS A 24 -0.87 -2.30 9.10
C CYS A 24 -1.32 -3.01 10.38
N GLU A 25 -1.58 -4.31 10.29
CA GLU A 25 -2.05 -5.12 11.41
C GLU A 25 -0.92 -5.51 12.37
N ASP A 26 0.34 -5.51 11.90
CA ASP A 26 1.48 -5.98 12.68
C ASP A 26 2.39 -4.85 13.15
N SER A 27 2.69 -4.83 14.45
CA SER A 27 3.80 -4.04 15.00
C SER A 27 5.09 -4.85 14.97
N ILE A 28 6.19 -4.24 14.55
CA ILE A 28 7.52 -4.85 14.68
C ILE A 28 8.03 -4.63 16.11
N ASN A 29 8.49 -5.70 16.75
CA ASN A 29 9.30 -5.59 17.95
C ASN A 29 10.77 -5.49 17.53
N ILE A 30 11.41 -4.34 17.78
CA ILE A 30 12.80 -4.10 17.43
C ILE A 30 13.66 -4.35 18.66
N ASP A 31 14.43 -5.44 18.64
CA ASP A 31 15.51 -5.66 19.58
C ASP A 31 16.80 -5.08 19.01
N THR A 32 17.24 -3.94 19.54
CA THR A 32 18.48 -3.28 19.08
C THR A 32 19.75 -4.01 19.52
N SER A 33 19.63 -5.04 20.36
CA SER A 33 20.73 -5.93 20.72
C SER A 33 20.94 -7.08 19.73
N ASP A 34 19.97 -7.34 18.85
CA ASP A 34 20.09 -8.30 17.75
C ASP A 34 21.09 -7.78 16.70
N PRO A 35 22.18 -8.51 16.40
CA PRO A 35 23.11 -8.15 15.33
C PRO A 35 22.45 -7.94 13.96
N ASN A 36 21.29 -8.56 13.72
CA ASN A 36 20.53 -8.49 12.47
C ASN A 36 19.35 -7.51 12.52
N PHE A 37 19.24 -6.65 13.55
CA PHE A 37 18.07 -5.78 13.73
C PHE A 37 17.78 -4.90 12.50
N MET A 38 18.82 -4.44 11.78
CA MET A 38 18.67 -3.62 10.58
C MET A 38 18.06 -4.42 9.41
N GLU A 39 18.41 -5.69 9.26
CA GLU A 39 17.83 -6.57 8.24
C GLU A 39 16.36 -6.86 8.54
N ASN A 40 16.02 -7.09 9.81
CA ASN A 40 14.64 -7.28 10.26
C ASN A 40 13.78 -6.02 9.99
N ILE A 41 14.33 -4.82 10.25
CA ILE A 41 13.67 -3.56 9.92
C ILE A 41 13.47 -3.42 8.41
N ALA A 42 14.51 -3.69 7.61
CA ALA A 42 14.45 -3.58 6.16
C ALA A 42 13.43 -4.55 5.54
N GLY A 43 13.40 -5.80 6.02
CA GLY A 43 12.44 -6.81 5.62
C GLY A 43 11.01 -6.40 5.94
N TYR A 44 10.78 -5.85 7.13
CA TYR A 44 9.47 -5.36 7.53
C TYR A 44 9.00 -4.13 6.76
N ILE A 45 9.88 -3.15 6.49
CA ILE A 45 9.53 -2.01 5.63
C ILE A 45 9.16 -2.49 4.22
N SER A 46 9.92 -3.47 3.70
CA SER A 46 9.68 -4.04 2.37
C SER A 46 8.34 -4.79 2.31
N SER A 47 8.01 -5.60 3.33
CA SER A 47 6.74 -6.34 3.38
C SER A 47 5.54 -5.38 3.48
N ARG A 48 5.66 -4.31 4.28
CA ARG A 48 4.63 -3.26 4.33
C ARG A 48 4.41 -2.59 2.99
N GLY A 49 5.50 -2.16 2.34
CA GLY A 49 5.44 -1.50 1.03
C GLY A 49 4.78 -2.39 -0.03
N PHE A 50 5.04 -3.70 0.02
CA PHE A 50 4.39 -4.67 -0.85
C PHE A 50 2.88 -4.76 -0.60
N GLY A 51 2.44 -4.88 0.66
CA GLY A 51 1.02 -4.91 1.01
C GLY A 51 0.28 -3.64 0.58
N MET A 52 0.86 -2.46 0.84
CA MET A 52 0.32 -1.18 0.39
C MET A 52 0.16 -1.12 -1.14
N SER A 53 1.17 -1.63 -1.87
CA SER A 53 1.14 -1.66 -3.34
C SER A 53 0.03 -2.57 -3.88
N LEU A 54 -0.21 -3.72 -3.23
CA LEU A 54 -1.30 -4.62 -3.61
C LEU A 54 -2.67 -3.98 -3.41
N ARG A 55 -2.90 -3.30 -2.29
CA ARG A 55 -4.16 -2.60 -2.02
C ARG A 55 -4.41 -1.48 -3.04
N LEU A 56 -3.39 -0.67 -3.33
CA LEU A 56 -3.48 0.37 -4.36
C LEU A 56 -3.81 -0.21 -5.74
N LEU A 57 -3.17 -1.33 -6.10
CA LEU A 57 -3.44 -2.03 -7.37
C LEU A 57 -4.87 -2.58 -7.43
N GLN A 58 -5.36 -3.17 -6.36
CA GLN A 58 -6.73 -3.68 -6.27
C GLN A 58 -7.74 -2.53 -6.49
N MET A 59 -7.57 -1.42 -5.79
CA MET A 59 -8.46 -0.27 -5.93
C MET A 59 -8.42 0.33 -7.34
N TYR A 60 -7.23 0.41 -7.95
CA TYR A 60 -7.12 0.87 -9.33
C TYR A 60 -7.82 -0.07 -10.31
N HIS A 61 -7.71 -1.39 -10.09
CA HIS A 61 -8.38 -2.40 -10.90
C HIS A 61 -9.92 -2.27 -10.81
N GLU A 62 -10.46 -2.09 -9.61
CA GLU A 62 -11.89 -1.85 -9.41
C GLU A 62 -12.34 -0.57 -10.13
N TRP A 63 -11.63 0.53 -9.92
CA TRP A 63 -11.93 1.82 -10.54
C TRP A 63 -11.86 1.83 -12.08
N ILE A 64 -10.89 1.11 -12.69
CA ILE A 64 -10.81 1.01 -14.14
C ILE A 64 -11.89 0.07 -14.70
N SER A 65 -12.28 -0.96 -13.96
CA SER A 65 -13.33 -1.90 -14.38
C SER A 65 -14.70 -1.23 -14.55
N GLU A 66 -14.98 -0.17 -13.78
CA GLU A 66 -16.21 0.64 -13.91
C GLU A 66 -16.24 1.49 -15.19
N GLN A 67 -15.12 1.61 -15.90
CA GLN A 67 -14.96 2.40 -17.12
C GLN A 67 -14.87 1.56 -18.39
N LEU A 68 -14.83 0.23 -18.25
CA LEU A 68 -14.79 -0.77 -19.31
C LEU A 68 -16.19 -1.31 -19.62
#